data_AF-B1KF89-F1
#
_entry.id   AF-B1KF89-F1
#
_cell.length_a   1.000
_cell.length_b   1.000
_cell.length_c   1.000
_cell.angle_alpha   90.00
_cell.angle_beta   90.00
_cell.angle_gamma   90.00
#
_symmetry.space_group_name_H-M   'P 1'
#
loop_
_entity.id
_entity.type
_entity.pdbx_description
1 polymer ?
#
loop_
_entity_poly.entity_id
_entity_poly.type
_entity_poly.pdbx_seq_one_letter_code
_entity_poly.pdbx_strand_id
1 'polypeptide(L)'
;MKKSIYLSALLPIMLSITPESLANSCDINIQQGGTPITANQYNTWKNRILNSSNADLRQAYIDNQCTIRQGPHGGGFMPANANNPHITVRIWDGDICHVFTKVGQQPTFPTTCMQ
;
A
#
# COMPACT_ATOMS: atom_id res chain seq x y z
N MET A 1 -60.80 26.12 28.51
CA MET A 1 -59.50 25.43 28.58
C MET A 1 -58.83 25.53 27.21
N LYS A 2 -57.83 26.41 27.04
CA LYS A 2 -57.13 26.64 25.77
C LYS A 2 -55.86 25.79 25.74
N LYS A 3 -55.78 24.81 24.83
CA LYS A 3 -54.59 23.98 24.63
C LYS A 3 -53.70 24.62 23.56
N SER A 4 -52.54 25.13 23.96
CA SER A 4 -51.48 25.55 23.03
C SER A 4 -50.66 24.33 22.61
N ILE A 5 -50.53 24.13 21.30
CA ILE A 5 -49.70 23.09 20.68
C ILE A 5 -48.35 23.73 20.37
N TYR A 6 -47.29 23.24 20.99
CA TYR A 6 -45.92 23.66 20.69
C TYR A 6 -45.45 22.94 19.42
N LEU A 7 -45.17 23.72 18.37
CA LEU A 7 -44.61 23.26 17.11
C LEU A 7 -43.08 23.32 17.21
N SER A 8 -42.44 22.21 17.56
CA SER A 8 -40.97 22.12 17.58
C SER A 8 -40.45 21.88 16.16
N ALA A 9 -39.84 22.91 15.57
CA ALA A 9 -39.14 22.82 14.29
C ALA A 9 -37.81 22.06 14.48
N LEU A 10 -37.77 20.81 14.00
CA LEU A 10 -36.54 20.02 13.89
C LEU A 10 -35.79 20.45 12.63
N LEU A 11 -34.67 21.15 12.82
CA LEU A 11 -33.74 21.50 11.75
C LEU A 11 -32.82 20.28 11.47
N PRO A 12 -32.80 19.71 10.27
CA PRO A 12 -31.90 18.61 9.95
C PRO A 12 -30.46 19.15 9.80
N ILE A 13 -29.59 18.77 10.74
CA ILE A 13 -28.15 18.99 10.62
C ILE A 13 -27.65 18.03 9.53
N MET A 14 -27.47 18.54 8.31
CA MET A 14 -26.80 17.84 7.23
C MET A 14 -25.31 17.69 7.58
N LEU A 15 -24.93 16.54 8.13
CA LEU A 15 -23.52 16.15 8.23
C LEU A 15 -23.04 15.80 6.81
N SER A 16 -22.28 16.72 6.21
CA SER A 16 -21.55 16.46 4.96
C SER A 16 -20.45 15.44 5.22
N ILE A 17 -20.70 14.17 4.87
CA ILE A 17 -19.69 13.12 4.92
C ILE A 17 -18.75 13.36 3.74
N THR A 18 -17.61 14.02 3.96
CA THR A 18 -16.54 14.06 2.95
C THR A 18 -15.98 12.65 2.82
N PRO A 19 -15.96 12.04 1.62
CA PRO A 19 -15.31 10.75 1.44
C PRO A 19 -13.83 10.93 1.80
N GLU A 20 -13.39 10.23 2.85
CA GLU A 20 -11.98 10.12 3.16
C GLU A 20 -11.31 9.56 1.92
N SER A 21 -10.37 10.31 1.34
CA SER A 21 -9.53 9.81 0.28
C SER A 21 -8.83 8.58 0.82
N LEU A 22 -9.26 7.39 0.40
CA LEU A 22 -8.53 6.15 0.64
C LEU A 22 -7.16 6.37 0.02
N ALA A 23 -6.16 6.62 0.87
CA ALA A 23 -4.82 6.84 0.38
C ALA A 23 -4.35 5.52 -0.25
N ASN A 24 -4.21 5.50 -1.58
CA ASN A 24 -3.72 4.33 -2.32
C ASN A 24 -2.42 3.82 -1.69
N SER A 25 -2.48 2.66 -1.07
CA SER A 25 -1.40 2.08 -0.30
C SER A 25 -1.57 0.57 -0.14
N CYS A 26 -0.45 -0.16 -0.15
CA CYS A 26 -0.46 -1.52 0.37
C CYS A 26 -0.58 -1.49 1.89
N ASP A 27 -1.37 -2.40 2.44
CA ASP A 27 -1.35 -2.73 3.86
C ASP A 27 0.04 -3.18 4.29
N ILE A 28 0.36 -2.99 5.56
CA ILE A 28 1.59 -3.49 6.15
C ILE A 28 1.24 -4.66 7.07
N ASN A 29 1.70 -5.86 6.70
CA ASN A 29 1.60 -7.04 7.55
C ASN A 29 2.94 -7.76 7.53
N ILE A 30 3.93 -7.15 8.19
CA ILE A 30 5.25 -7.73 8.32
C ILE A 30 5.21 -8.76 9.44
N GLN A 31 5.37 -10.04 9.09
CA GLN A 31 5.36 -11.11 10.07
C GLN A 31 6.46 -10.89 11.11
N GLN A 32 6.06 -11.02 12.37
CA GLN A 32 6.72 -10.45 13.54
C GLN A 32 8.14 -10.96 13.82
N GLY A 33 8.96 -10.04 14.35
CA GLY A 33 10.33 -10.24 14.83
C GLY A 33 11.23 -9.01 14.62
N GLY A 34 10.81 -8.08 13.75
CA GLY A 34 11.57 -6.88 13.37
C GLY A 34 11.21 -5.63 14.17
N THR A 35 12.19 -4.73 14.27
CA THR A 35 12.06 -3.35 14.76
C THR A 35 10.85 -2.64 14.13
N PRO A 36 10.14 -1.77 14.87
CA PRO A 36 9.06 -0.95 14.30
C PRO A 36 9.50 -0.25 13.01
N ILE A 37 8.66 -0.31 11.99
CA ILE A 37 8.93 0.33 10.70
C ILE A 37 8.74 1.84 10.87
N THR A 38 9.74 2.62 10.48
CA THR A 38 9.62 4.07 10.45
C THR A 38 8.80 4.53 9.23
N ALA A 39 8.13 5.69 9.34
CA ALA A 39 7.40 6.29 8.23
C ALA A 39 8.27 6.49 6.97
N ASN A 40 9.56 6.81 7.15
CA ASN A 40 10.49 6.99 6.05
C ASN A 40 10.81 5.68 5.31
N GLN A 41 10.98 4.58 6.03
CA GLN A 41 11.14 3.25 5.43
C GLN A 41 9.90 2.87 4.64
N TYR A 42 8.71 3.07 5.21
CA TYR A 42 7.46 2.78 4.52
C TYR A 42 7.30 3.60 3.24
N ASN A 43 7.53 4.92 3.29
CA ASN A 43 7.48 5.79 2.11
C ASN A 43 8.48 5.37 1.02
N THR A 44 9.68 4.94 1.43
CA THR A 44 10.67 4.38 0.50
C THR A 44 10.13 3.16 -0.21
N TRP A 45 9.49 2.23 0.51
CA TRP A 45 8.94 1.00 -0.07
C TRP A 45 7.74 1.27 -0.97
N LYS A 46 6.84 2.16 -0.57
CA LYS A 46 5.74 2.65 -1.42
C LYS A 46 6.26 3.16 -2.77
N ASN A 47 7.30 3.99 -2.74
CA ASN A 47 7.90 4.52 -3.96
C ASN A 47 8.49 3.41 -4.85
N ARG A 48 9.03 2.33 -4.27
CA ARG A 48 9.50 1.18 -5.05
C ARG A 48 8.36 0.43 -5.71
N ILE A 49 7.26 0.23 -4.99
CA ILE A 49 6.08 -0.50 -5.49
C ILE A 49 5.40 0.30 -6.61
N LEU A 50 5.17 1.60 -6.40
CA LEU A 50 4.61 2.50 -7.41
C LEU A 50 5.45 2.58 -8.70
N ASN A 51 6.77 2.44 -8.57
CA ASN A 51 7.70 2.45 -9.70
C ASN A 51 8.27 1.06 -10.00
N SER A 52 7.54 0.00 -9.64
CA SER A 52 7.91 -1.38 -9.97
C SER A 52 7.94 -1.57 -11.49
N SER A 53 8.72 -2.53 -11.98
CA SER A 53 8.66 -2.99 -13.37
C SER A 53 7.43 -3.85 -13.68
N ASN A 54 6.81 -4.48 -12.66
CA ASN A 54 5.60 -5.28 -12.83
C ASN A 54 4.35 -4.39 -12.81
N ALA A 55 3.51 -4.48 -13.85
CA ALA A 55 2.32 -3.64 -14.00
C ALA A 55 1.20 -3.98 -13.02
N ASP A 56 0.99 -5.26 -12.78
CA ASP A 56 -0.08 -5.77 -11.91
C ASP A 56 0.19 -5.34 -10.46
N LEU A 57 1.44 -5.36 -10.02
CA LEU A 57 1.82 -4.85 -8.71
C LEU A 57 1.57 -3.34 -8.56
N ARG A 58 1.88 -2.55 -9.59
CA ARG A 58 1.58 -1.11 -9.57
C ARG A 58 0.08 -0.87 -9.50
N GLN A 59 -0.70 -1.64 -10.25
CA GLN A 59 -2.16 -1.53 -10.25
C GLN A 59 -2.76 -1.96 -8.91
N ALA A 60 -2.30 -3.08 -8.34
CA ALA A 60 -2.70 -3.54 -7.02
C ALA A 60 -2.41 -2.50 -5.92
N TYR A 61 -1.30 -1.77 -6.03
CA TYR A 61 -1.00 -0.66 -5.12
C TYR A 61 -2.02 0.49 -5.26
N ILE A 62 -2.40 0.84 -6.49
CA ILE A 62 -3.40 1.87 -6.77
C ILE A 62 -4.77 1.45 -6.21
N ASP A 63 -5.12 0.17 -6.34
CA ASP A 63 -6.42 -0.37 -5.95
C ASP A 63 -6.51 -0.79 -4.47
N ASN A 64 -5.46 -0.56 -3.67
CA ASN A 64 -5.33 -1.03 -2.29
C ASN A 64 -5.45 -2.57 -2.14
N GLN A 65 -5.00 -3.33 -3.14
CA GLN A 65 -5.08 -4.79 -3.20
C GLN A 65 -3.72 -5.47 -3.00
N CYS A 66 -2.90 -4.94 -2.11
CA CYS A 66 -1.59 -5.50 -1.81
C CYS A 66 -1.22 -5.37 -0.34
N THR A 67 -0.32 -6.23 0.11
CA THR A 67 0.20 -6.24 1.48
C THR A 67 1.72 -6.40 1.46
N ILE A 68 2.45 -5.49 2.10
CA ILE A 68 3.89 -5.64 2.34
C ILE A 68 4.07 -6.69 3.45
N ARG A 69 4.65 -7.84 3.08
CA ARG A 69 4.82 -9.01 3.95
C ARG A 69 6.17 -9.03 4.66
N GLN A 70 7.17 -8.40 4.04
CA GLN A 70 8.53 -8.39 4.57
C GLN A 70 9.29 -7.15 4.08
N GLY A 71 10.06 -6.55 4.99
CA GLY A 71 10.98 -5.46 4.69
C GLY A 71 12.20 -5.93 3.90
N PRO A 72 13.23 -5.07 3.73
CA PRO A 72 14.45 -5.40 3.01
C PRO A 72 15.12 -6.66 3.55
N HIS A 73 15.25 -7.68 2.72
CA HIS A 73 15.96 -8.93 3.02
C HIS A 73 16.70 -9.41 1.78
N GLY A 74 17.56 -10.41 1.97
CA GLY A 74 18.36 -11.00 0.91
C GLY A 74 17.89 -12.38 0.50
N GLY A 75 18.30 -12.81 -0.70
CA GLY A 75 18.09 -14.16 -1.23
C GLY A 75 17.22 -14.18 -2.47
N GLY A 76 16.82 -15.38 -2.90
CA GLY A 76 15.93 -15.60 -4.04
C GLY A 76 16.60 -15.40 -5.42
N PHE A 77 15.79 -15.56 -6.46
CA PHE A 77 16.19 -15.29 -7.84
C PHE A 77 16.15 -13.79 -8.13
N MET A 78 17.31 -13.21 -8.39
CA MET A 78 17.46 -11.79 -8.68
C MET A 78 17.46 -11.55 -10.20
N PRO A 79 16.56 -10.72 -10.74
CA PRO A 79 16.54 -10.42 -12.18
C PRO A 79 17.74 -9.54 -12.57
N ALA A 80 18.01 -9.44 -13.87
CA ALA A 80 19.03 -8.52 -14.39
C ALA A 80 18.73 -7.06 -13.94
N ASN A 81 19.80 -6.27 -13.76
CA ASN A 81 19.74 -4.86 -13.32
C ASN A 81 19.17 -4.63 -11.90
N ALA A 82 19.05 -5.69 -11.10
CA ALA A 82 18.66 -5.61 -9.71
C ALA A 82 19.86 -5.68 -8.76
N ASN A 83 19.68 -5.07 -7.59
CA ASN A 83 20.55 -5.18 -6.43
C ASN A 83 19.75 -5.76 -5.27
N ASN A 84 20.44 -6.51 -4.42
CA ASN A 84 19.93 -7.02 -3.16
C ASN A 84 20.27 -6.00 -2.04
N PRO A 85 19.35 -5.61 -1.13
CA PRO A 85 18.11 -6.29 -0.70
C PRO A 85 16.83 -5.95 -1.47
N HIS A 86 15.77 -6.74 -1.25
CA HIS A 86 14.43 -6.56 -1.80
C HIS A 86 13.33 -6.63 -0.73
N ILE A 87 12.15 -6.08 -1.02
CA ILE A 87 10.94 -6.22 -0.16
C ILE A 87 10.00 -7.26 -0.76
N THR A 88 9.22 -7.94 0.09
CA THR A 88 8.18 -8.90 -0.35
C THR A 88 6.80 -8.28 -0.20
N VAL A 89 6.04 -8.32 -1.28
CA VAL A 89 4.68 -7.80 -1.37
C VAL A 89 3.78 -8.92 -1.87
N ARG A 90 2.63 -9.11 -1.24
CA ARG A 90 1.59 -10.02 -1.73
C ARG A 90 0.50 -9.21 -2.41
N ILE A 91 0.11 -9.58 -3.62
CA ILE A 91 -1.10 -9.07 -4.28
C ILE A 91 -2.28 -9.96 -3.85
N TRP A 92 -3.47 -9.40 -3.70
CA TRP A 92 -4.65 -10.11 -3.17
C TRP A 92 -5.06 -11.33 -4.01
N ASP A 93 -4.70 -11.36 -5.30
CA ASP A 93 -4.88 -12.49 -6.22
C ASP A 93 -4.02 -13.72 -5.89
N GLY A 94 -3.04 -13.58 -4.99
CA GLY A 94 -2.20 -14.67 -4.49
C GLY A 94 -0.72 -14.45 -4.75
N ASP A 95 -0.37 -13.65 -5.75
CA ASP A 95 1.00 -13.49 -6.22
C ASP A 95 1.90 -12.88 -5.14
N ILE A 96 3.10 -13.44 -5.00
CA ILE A 96 4.18 -12.92 -4.18
C ILE A 96 5.17 -12.22 -5.10
N CYS A 97 5.27 -10.91 -4.94
CA CYS A 97 6.21 -10.07 -5.65
C CYS A 97 7.41 -9.67 -4.79
N HIS A 98 8.60 -9.78 -5.36
CA HIS A 98 9.85 -9.30 -4.80
C HIS A 98 10.27 -8.02 -5.50
N VAL A 99 10.28 -6.89 -4.79
CA VAL A 99 10.66 -5.58 -5.35
C VAL A 99 12.08 -5.24 -4.93
N PHE A 100 13.01 -5.36 -5.87
CA PHE A 100 14.44 -5.20 -5.65
C PHE A 100 14.87 -3.74 -5.68
N THR A 101 16.03 -3.44 -5.08
CA THR A 101 16.73 -2.19 -5.43
C THR A 101 17.25 -2.27 -6.87
N LYS A 102 17.44 -1.12 -7.51
CA LYS A 102 17.93 -1.02 -8.89
C LYS A 102 19.43 -0.74 -8.93
N VAL A 103 20.11 -1.24 -9.95
CA VAL A 103 21.49 -0.86 -10.28
C VAL A 103 21.46 0.47 -11.02
N GLY A 104 22.29 1.44 -10.65
CA GLY A 104 22.40 2.72 -11.38
C GLY A 104 21.07 3.48 -11.51
N GLN A 105 20.86 4.13 -12.65
CA GLN A 105 19.70 5.01 -12.92
C GLN A 105 18.58 4.31 -13.71
N GLN A 106 18.29 3.04 -13.44
CA GLN A 106 17.18 2.36 -14.14
C GLN A 106 15.85 3.10 -13.92
N PRO A 107 14.95 3.11 -14.92
CA PRO A 107 13.68 3.85 -14.83
C PRO A 107 12.75 3.25 -13.77
N THR A 108 12.74 1.93 -13.63
CA THR A 108 11.87 1.19 -12.72
C THR A 108 12.66 0.36 -11.72
N PHE A 109 12.02 -0.04 -10.63
CA PHE A 109 12.55 -1.05 -9.71
C PHE A 109 12.32 -2.45 -10.30
N PRO A 110 13.37 -3.27 -10.48
CA PRO A 110 13.22 -4.64 -10.93
C PRO A 110 12.30 -5.42 -9.97
N THR A 111 11.41 -6.22 -10.53
CA THR A 111 10.41 -6.95 -9.76
C THR A 111 10.16 -8.30 -10.40
N THR A 112 10.14 -9.34 -9.57
CA THR A 112 9.68 -10.68 -9.95
C THR A 112 8.41 -10.97 -9.17
N CYS A 113 7.43 -11.62 -9.79
CA CYS A 113 6.20 -12.08 -9.14
C CYS A 113 6.00 -13.55 -9.46
N MET A 114 5.53 -14.31 -8.48
CA MET A 114 5.29 -15.74 -8.57
C MET A 114 4.04 -16.12 -7.78
N GLN A 115 3.29 -17.11 -8.28
CA GLN A 115 2.12 -17.69 -7.62
C GLN A 115 2.51 -18.57 -6.43
#